data_AF-A0A960KIB7-F1
#
_entry.id   AF-A0A960KIB7-F1
#
_cell.length_a   1.000
_cell.length_b   1.000
_cell.length_c   1.000
_cell.angle_alpha   90.00
_cell.angle_beta   90.00
_cell.angle_gamma   90.00
#
_symmetry.space_group_name_H-M   'P 1'
#
loop_
_entity.id
_entity.type
_entity.pdbx_description
1 polymer ?
#
loop_
_entity_poly.entity_id
_entity_poly.type
_entity_poly.pdbx_seq_one_letter_code
_entity_poly.pdbx_strand_id
1 'polypeptide(L)'
;MERRRFLRYQQAVKVLCQIQGELFEAQTHDISPEGITIITTRDIPLGTVFHLKCRLDSGTEALFEVEERQRRYVHRGSLRYLRLGLHINLAAPNAPVFFKELAQIVQAKQTKTDGMGNHPLRSRIFNRIQFQLPVRATVDGCVYKCQTFDIGSRGVSILAPPDFPDCEVIDLTIEDPAGGLIPLRVKSVYRELVVSPRTGFRIGAKAISGTSAFHQFLQQHNLIHR
;
A
#
# COMPACT_ATOMS: atom_id res chain seq x y z
N MET A 1 6.55 -8.09 20.56
CA MET A 1 5.61 -7.39 19.66
C MET A 1 5.61 -8.13 18.32
N GLU A 2 4.64 -9.03 18.14
CA GLU A 2 4.59 -9.93 16.97
C GLU A 2 4.35 -9.15 15.68
N ARG A 3 5.27 -9.31 14.72
CA ARG A 3 5.12 -8.78 13.37
C ARG A 3 4.05 -9.59 12.64
N ARG A 4 2.82 -9.07 12.56
CA ARG A 4 1.77 -9.65 11.70
C ARG A 4 2.26 -9.63 10.25
N ARG A 5 2.51 -10.83 9.70
CA ARG A 5 3.01 -11.05 8.34
C ARG A 5 1.82 -11.11 7.39
N PHE A 6 1.53 -10.00 6.69
CA PHE A 6 0.48 -9.93 5.68
C PHE A 6 1.02 -10.41 4.33
N LEU A 7 0.66 -11.64 3.94
CA LEU A 7 1.02 -12.22 2.66
C LEU A 7 -0.12 -12.04 1.65
N ARG A 8 0.24 -11.58 0.45
CA ARG A 8 -0.64 -11.15 -0.63
C ARG A 8 -1.48 -12.31 -1.18
N TYR A 9 -2.81 -12.20 -1.05
CA TYR A 9 -3.82 -13.21 -1.42
C TYR A 9 -4.32 -13.11 -2.88
N GLN A 10 -3.59 -12.40 -3.76
CA GLN A 10 -4.09 -11.85 -5.03
C GLN A 10 -4.57 -12.87 -6.10
N GLN A 11 -4.45 -14.18 -5.89
CA GLN A 11 -4.69 -15.20 -6.94
C GLN A 11 -5.43 -16.46 -6.47
N ALA A 12 -6.12 -16.44 -5.33
CA ALA A 12 -6.82 -17.63 -4.82
C ALA A 12 -8.30 -17.40 -4.50
N VAL A 13 -8.78 -16.16 -4.59
CA VAL A 13 -10.13 -15.79 -4.18
C VAL A 13 -10.76 -14.95 -5.27
N LYS A 14 -11.94 -15.37 -5.74
CA LYS A 14 -12.83 -14.51 -6.51
C LYS A 14 -13.73 -13.76 -5.55
N VAL A 15 -13.81 -12.44 -5.71
CA VAL A 15 -14.66 -11.58 -4.87
C VAL A 15 -15.69 -10.89 -5.72
N LEU A 16 -16.94 -11.21 -5.46
CA LEU A 16 -18.11 -10.52 -5.98
C LEU A 16 -18.57 -9.52 -4.92
N CYS A 17 -18.57 -8.25 -5.28
CA CYS A 17 -19.04 -7.16 -4.44
C CYS A 17 -20.47 -6.81 -4.85
N GLN A 18 -21.36 -6.67 -3.87
CA GLN A 18 -22.71 -6.13 -4.07
C GLN A 18 -22.82 -4.77 -3.40
N ILE A 19 -23.29 -3.78 -4.16
CA ILE A 19 -23.58 -2.42 -3.70
C ILE A 19 -24.94 -2.03 -4.29
N GLN A 20 -25.89 -1.61 -3.45
CA GLN A 20 -27.22 -1.13 -3.88
C GLN A 20 -27.94 -2.11 -4.85
N GLY A 21 -27.76 -3.42 -4.65
CA GLY A 21 -28.36 -4.46 -5.49
C GLY A 21 -27.51 -4.86 -6.71
N GLU A 22 -26.52 -4.07 -7.10
CA GLU A 22 -25.68 -4.36 -8.26
C GLU A 22 -24.42 -5.15 -7.88
N LEU A 23 -24.11 -6.16 -8.70
CA LEU A 23 -22.93 -7.02 -8.53
C LEU A 23 -21.79 -6.59 -9.45
N PHE A 24 -20.57 -6.64 -8.93
CA PHE A 24 -19.36 -6.53 -9.75
C PHE A 24 -18.23 -7.38 -9.18
N GLU A 25 -17.36 -7.87 -10.06
CA GLU A 25 -16.13 -8.53 -9.66
C GLU A 25 -15.07 -7.50 -9.27
N ALA A 26 -14.42 -7.73 -8.12
CA ALA A 26 -13.28 -6.92 -7.69
C ALA A 26 -12.05 -7.81 -7.52
N GLN A 27 -10.87 -7.23 -7.76
CA GLN A 27 -9.63 -7.91 -7.50
C GLN A 27 -9.29 -7.81 -6.02
N THR A 28 -9.08 -8.94 -5.35
CA THR A 28 -8.61 -8.95 -3.97
C THR A 28 -7.13 -8.64 -3.92
N HIS A 29 -6.74 -7.67 -3.11
CA HIS A 29 -5.34 -7.43 -2.77
C HIS A 29 -4.93 -8.18 -1.51
N ASP A 30 -5.82 -8.18 -0.51
CA ASP A 30 -5.61 -8.77 0.81
C ASP A 30 -6.93 -9.31 1.38
N ILE A 31 -6.90 -10.39 2.17
CA ILE A 31 -8.06 -10.94 2.87
C ILE A 31 -7.63 -11.64 4.15
N SER A 32 -8.21 -11.24 5.28
CA SER A 32 -8.00 -11.84 6.59
C SER A 32 -9.32 -11.88 7.37
N PRO A 33 -9.37 -12.57 8.52
CA PRO A 33 -10.54 -12.56 9.38
C PRO A 33 -10.97 -11.15 9.83
N GLU A 34 -10.03 -10.19 9.85
CA GLU A 34 -10.29 -8.81 10.26
C GLU A 34 -10.69 -7.88 9.12
N GLY A 35 -10.48 -8.24 7.86
CA GLY A 35 -10.71 -7.31 6.76
C GLY A 35 -10.33 -7.81 5.37
N ILE A 36 -10.83 -7.10 4.36
CA ILE A 36 -10.63 -7.41 2.96
C ILE A 36 -10.16 -6.15 2.25
N THR A 37 -9.07 -6.23 1.50
CA THR A 37 -8.68 -5.15 0.60
C THR A 37 -9.06 -5.53 -0.83
N ILE A 38 -9.87 -4.69 -1.48
CA ILE A 38 -10.23 -4.85 -2.89
C ILE A 38 -9.63 -3.73 -3.75
N ILE A 39 -9.48 -4.00 -5.04
CA ILE A 39 -9.11 -3.06 -6.08
C ILE A 39 -10.17 -3.13 -7.17
N THR A 40 -10.71 -1.98 -7.55
CA THR A 40 -11.71 -1.84 -8.60
C THR A 40 -11.43 -0.59 -9.44
N THR A 41 -11.85 -0.58 -10.70
CA THR A 41 -11.90 0.64 -11.53
C THR A 41 -13.22 1.39 -11.38
N ARG A 42 -14.16 0.81 -10.62
CA ARG A 42 -15.48 1.39 -10.39
C ARG A 42 -15.39 2.51 -9.37
N ASP A 43 -16.03 3.64 -9.66
CA ASP A 43 -16.26 4.68 -8.67
C ASP A 43 -17.33 4.22 -7.67
N ILE A 44 -17.01 4.34 -6.38
CA ILE A 44 -17.88 3.89 -5.29
C ILE A 44 -18.13 5.07 -4.35
N PRO A 45 -19.39 5.45 -4.06
CA PRO A 45 -19.70 6.52 -3.13
C PRO A 45 -19.08 6.30 -1.74
N LEU A 46 -18.71 7.38 -1.07
CA LEU A 46 -18.24 7.31 0.32
C LEU A 46 -19.37 6.83 1.24
N GLY A 47 -19.01 6.04 2.26
CA GLY A 47 -19.97 5.50 3.23
C GLY A 47 -20.82 4.35 2.69
N THR A 48 -20.44 3.78 1.55
CA THR A 48 -21.12 2.59 1.01
C THR A 48 -20.91 1.39 1.93
N VAL A 49 -21.99 0.69 2.26
CA VAL A 49 -21.94 -0.64 2.89
C VAL A 49 -21.81 -1.69 1.78
N PHE A 50 -20.91 -2.64 1.97
CA PHE A 50 -20.62 -3.66 0.99
C PHE A 50 -21.09 -5.02 1.51
N HIS A 51 -21.73 -5.79 0.62
CA HIS A 51 -21.89 -7.23 0.83
C HIS A 51 -20.94 -7.96 -0.11
N LEU A 52 -19.95 -8.65 0.45
CA LEU A 52 -18.95 -9.38 -0.31
C LEU A 52 -19.27 -10.87 -0.31
N LYS A 53 -19.28 -11.46 -1.50
CA LYS A 53 -19.25 -12.91 -1.70
C LYS A 53 -17.87 -13.32 -2.18
N CYS A 54 -17.14 -14.01 -1.31
CA CYS A 54 -15.84 -14.58 -1.63
C CYS A 54 -16.00 -16.05 -1.98
N ARG A 55 -15.29 -16.51 -3.02
CA ARG A 55 -15.28 -17.93 -3.44
C ARG A 55 -13.85 -18.41 -3.70
N LEU A 56 -13.51 -19.56 -3.13
CA LEU A 56 -12.29 -20.31 -3.43
C LEU A 56 -12.49 -21.20 -4.68
N ASP A 57 -11.39 -21.59 -5.31
CA ASP A 57 -11.42 -22.47 -6.49
C ASP A 57 -12.05 -23.85 -6.21
N SER A 58 -11.96 -24.33 -4.97
CA SER A 58 -12.64 -25.54 -4.50
C SER A 58 -14.17 -25.45 -4.49
N GLY A 59 -14.71 -24.24 -4.59
CA GLY A 59 -16.15 -23.98 -4.48
C GLY A 59 -16.60 -23.50 -3.09
N THR A 60 -15.71 -23.46 -2.09
CA THR A 60 -16.05 -22.90 -0.77
C THR A 60 -16.34 -21.41 -0.87
N GLU A 61 -17.52 -21.00 -0.40
CA GLU A 61 -17.99 -19.62 -0.43
C GLU A 61 -18.11 -19.05 1.00
N ALA A 62 -17.94 -17.74 1.15
CA ALA A 62 -18.27 -17.02 2.37
C ALA A 62 -18.86 -15.65 2.03
N LEU A 63 -19.82 -15.22 2.85
CA LEU A 63 -20.46 -13.92 2.74
C LEU A 63 -20.00 -13.02 3.88
N PHE A 64 -19.72 -11.76 3.56
CA PHE A 64 -19.28 -10.76 4.51
C PHE A 64 -20.07 -9.47 4.32
N GLU A 65 -20.47 -8.86 5.42
CA GLU A 65 -20.84 -7.44 5.43
C GLU A 65 -19.61 -6.66 5.89
N VAL A 66 -19.19 -5.72 5.06
CA VAL A 66 -17.96 -4.96 5.31
C VAL A 66 -18.19 -3.47 5.17
N GLU A 67 -17.48 -2.71 6.00
CA GLU A 67 -17.47 -1.25 5.96
C GLU A 67 -16.15 -0.71 5.41
N GLU A 68 -16.21 0.46 4.78
CA GLU A 68 -15.03 1.15 4.33
C GLU A 68 -14.23 1.71 5.51
N ARG A 69 -13.02 1.18 5.71
CA ARG A 69 -12.05 1.70 6.68
C ARG A 69 -11.04 2.65 6.05
N GLN A 70 -10.63 2.32 4.84
CA GLN A 70 -9.56 3.02 4.13
C GLN A 70 -9.86 3.08 2.65
N ARG A 71 -9.54 4.21 2.03
CA ARG A 71 -9.68 4.44 0.59
C ARG A 71 -8.41 5.02 0.01
N ARG A 72 -8.04 4.51 -1.15
CA ARG A 72 -6.86 4.98 -1.87
C ARG A 72 -7.09 4.92 -3.37
N TYR A 73 -6.83 6.02 -4.06
CA TYR A 73 -6.67 5.97 -5.51
C TYR A 73 -5.24 5.52 -5.85
N VAL A 74 -5.12 4.56 -6.75
CA VAL A 74 -3.86 4.02 -7.25
C VAL A 74 -3.81 4.33 -8.74
N HIS A 75 -2.77 5.05 -9.15
CA HIS A 75 -2.54 5.36 -10.56
C HIS A 75 -1.46 4.45 -11.11
N ARG A 76 -1.69 3.86 -12.29
CA ARG A 76 -0.69 3.08 -13.03
C ARG A 76 -0.71 3.52 -14.49
N GLY A 77 0.10 4.54 -14.80
CA GLY A 77 -0.01 5.26 -16.07
C GLY A 77 -1.29 6.10 -16.09
N SER A 78 -2.05 6.04 -17.19
CA SER A 78 -3.36 6.71 -17.33
C SER A 78 -4.50 6.00 -16.59
N LEU A 79 -4.27 4.78 -16.08
CA LEU A 79 -5.31 4.01 -15.41
C LEU A 79 -5.41 4.39 -13.93
N ARG A 80 -6.63 4.75 -13.51
CA ARG A 80 -6.99 5.04 -12.13
C ARG A 80 -7.77 3.84 -11.55
N TYR A 81 -7.29 3.34 -10.42
CA TYR A 81 -7.95 2.29 -9.65
C TYR A 81 -8.30 2.81 -8.28
N LEU A 82 -9.44 2.38 -7.75
CA LEU A 82 -9.85 2.56 -6.38
C LEU A 82 -9.47 1.32 -5.58
N ARG A 83 -8.60 1.48 -4.60
CA ARG A 83 -8.24 0.48 -3.60
C ARG A 83 -8.99 0.78 -2.31
N LEU A 84 -9.78 -0.17 -1.84
CA LEU A 84 -10.56 -0.05 -0.62
C LEU A 84 -10.06 -1.07 0.40
N GLY A 85 -9.72 -0.60 1.59
CA GLY A 85 -9.51 -1.42 2.77
C GLY A 85 -10.82 -1.50 3.54
N LEU A 86 -11.39 -2.69 3.60
CA LEU A 86 -12.70 -2.97 4.16
C LEU A 86 -12.53 -3.76 5.46
N HIS A 87 -13.33 -3.42 6.48
CA HIS A 87 -13.37 -4.14 7.74
C HIS A 87 -14.59 -5.05 7.77
N ILE A 88 -14.41 -6.30 8.22
CA ILE A 88 -15.53 -7.25 8.33
C ILE A 88 -16.31 -6.94 9.60
N ASN A 89 -17.53 -6.46 9.45
CA ASN A 89 -18.46 -6.21 10.55
C ASN A 89 -19.27 -7.46 10.88
N LEU A 90 -19.70 -8.17 9.83
CA LEU A 90 -20.45 -9.42 9.97
C LEU A 90 -19.90 -10.45 9.00
N ALA A 91 -19.77 -11.69 9.48
CA ALA A 91 -19.37 -12.83 8.69
C ALA A 91 -20.43 -13.91 8.76
N ALA A 92 -20.73 -14.55 7.63
CA ALA A 92 -21.62 -15.70 7.62
C ALA A 92 -21.01 -16.88 8.42
N PRO A 93 -21.84 -17.81 8.96
CA PRO A 93 -21.38 -18.90 9.81
C PRO A 93 -20.33 -19.83 9.17
N ASN A 94 -20.25 -19.85 7.84
CA ASN A 94 -19.28 -20.63 7.07
C ASN A 94 -17.91 -19.94 6.89
N ALA A 95 -17.76 -18.69 7.30
CA ALA A 95 -16.50 -17.95 7.20
C ALA A 95 -15.29 -18.66 7.85
N PRO A 96 -15.40 -19.32 9.02
CA PRO A 96 -14.26 -20.05 9.61
C PRO A 96 -13.74 -21.18 8.72
N VAL A 97 -14.63 -21.89 8.01
CA VAL A 97 -14.27 -22.95 7.07
C VAL A 97 -13.53 -22.36 5.87
N PHE A 98 -14.07 -21.28 5.31
CA PHE A 98 -13.43 -20.53 4.24
C PHE A 98 -12.01 -20.08 4.60
N PHE A 99 -11.81 -19.45 5.78
CA PHE A 99 -10.49 -18.98 6.19
C PHE A 99 -9.51 -20.11 6.49
N LYS A 100 -9.98 -21.23 7.06
CA LYS A 100 -9.16 -22.41 7.30
C LYS A 100 -8.64 -22.98 5.98
N GLU A 101 -9.50 -23.10 4.98
CA GLU A 101 -9.11 -23.61 3.67
C GLU A 101 -8.21 -22.64 2.91
N LEU A 102 -8.51 -21.34 2.96
CA LEU A 102 -7.66 -20.30 2.40
C LEU A 102 -6.23 -20.37 2.98
N ALA A 103 -6.10 -20.56 4.29
CA ALA A 103 -4.79 -20.71 4.95
C ALA A 103 -4.02 -21.94 4.42
N GLN A 104 -4.71 -23.07 4.19
CA GLN A 104 -4.11 -24.28 3.62
C GLN A 104 -3.64 -24.08 2.18
N ILE A 105 -4.45 -23.44 1.33
CA ILE A 105 -4.08 -23.11 -0.05
C ILE A 105 -2.81 -22.23 -0.06
N VAL A 106 -2.73 -21.26 0.85
CA VAL A 106 -1.57 -20.39 0.99
C VAL A 106 -0.33 -21.17 1.44
N GLN A 107 -0.45 -22.02 2.45
CA GLN A 107 0.67 -22.86 2.92
C GLN A 107 1.18 -23.83 1.86
N ALA A 108 0.28 -24.44 1.07
CA ALA A 108 0.64 -25.34 -0.02
C ALA A 108 1.38 -24.61 -1.18
N LYS A 109 0.99 -23.35 -1.47
CA LYS A 109 1.71 -22.51 -2.42
C LYS A 109 3.09 -22.09 -1.90
N GLN A 110 3.23 -21.85 -0.59
CA GLN A 110 4.52 -21.54 0.02
C GLN A 110 5.50 -22.71 -0.08
N THR A 111 5.08 -23.92 0.28
CA THR A 111 5.93 -25.13 0.25
C THR A 111 6.38 -25.54 -1.15
N LYS A 112 5.59 -25.28 -2.21
CA LYS A 112 6.05 -25.50 -3.60
C LYS A 112 7.15 -24.55 -4.06
N THR A 113 7.34 -23.43 -3.37
CA THR A 113 8.40 -22.46 -3.69
C THR A 113 9.72 -22.78 -3.01
N ASP A 114 9.73 -23.69 -2.02
CA ASP A 114 10.92 -24.07 -1.25
C ASP A 114 11.77 -25.17 -1.93
N GLY A 115 11.29 -25.76 -3.04
CA GLY A 115 12.00 -26.81 -3.80
C GLY A 115 12.98 -26.29 -4.86
N MET A 116 13.06 -24.98 -5.08
CA MET A 116 14.05 -24.33 -5.94
C MET A 116 14.66 -23.16 -5.16
N GLY A 117 15.92 -23.29 -4.74
CA GLY A 117 16.60 -22.32 -3.88
C GLY A 117 16.41 -20.85 -4.32
N ASN A 118 16.09 -20.00 -3.33
CA ASN A 118 15.84 -18.54 -3.36
C ASN A 118 14.39 -18.14 -3.71
N HIS A 119 13.56 -17.53 -2.84
CA HIS A 119 13.75 -16.83 -1.56
C HIS A 119 12.43 -16.89 -0.76
N PRO A 120 12.48 -16.89 0.59
CA PRO A 120 11.29 -16.82 1.42
C PRO A 120 10.51 -15.53 1.12
N LEU A 121 9.27 -15.70 0.67
CA LEU A 121 8.13 -14.79 0.81
C LEU A 121 8.52 -13.33 0.95
N ARG A 122 8.67 -12.65 -0.19
CA ARG A 122 9.08 -11.23 -0.31
C ARG A 122 8.48 -10.34 0.78
N SER A 123 9.19 -10.21 1.90
CA SER A 123 9.41 -8.92 2.54
C SER A 123 9.77 -7.95 1.42
N ARG A 124 9.46 -6.66 1.56
CA ARG A 124 9.95 -5.69 0.56
C ARG A 124 11.44 -5.97 0.36
N ILE A 125 11.85 -6.25 -0.87
CA ILE A 125 13.25 -6.58 -1.24
C ILE A 125 14.21 -5.46 -0.78
N PHE A 126 13.67 -4.30 -0.43
CA PHE A 126 14.40 -3.11 0.02
C PHE A 126 13.97 -2.73 1.44
N ASN A 127 14.95 -2.68 2.34
CA ASN A 127 14.79 -2.10 3.66
C ASN A 127 14.33 -0.65 3.54
N ARG A 128 13.37 -0.25 4.39
CA ARG A 128 12.99 1.15 4.58
C ARG A 128 13.03 1.46 6.07
N ILE A 129 13.57 2.61 6.41
CA ILE A 129 13.57 3.13 7.78
C ILE A 129 12.55 4.27 7.84
N GLN A 130 11.77 4.31 8.93
CA GLN A 130 10.89 5.43 9.20
C GLN A 130 11.71 6.61 9.69
N PHE A 131 11.53 7.74 9.03
CA PHE A 131 12.20 9.00 9.33
C PHE A 131 11.14 10.09 9.40
N GLN A 132 11.32 11.07 10.28
CA GLN A 132 10.49 12.28 10.35
C GLN A 132 11.36 13.51 10.06
N LEU A 133 12.17 13.45 8.99
CA LEU A 133 13.06 14.52 8.59
C LEU A 133 12.28 15.62 7.86
N PRO A 134 12.60 16.90 8.07
CA PRO A 134 12.04 17.98 7.28
C PRO A 134 12.36 17.82 5.79
N VAL A 135 11.39 18.12 4.94
CA VAL A 135 11.55 18.06 3.48
C VAL A 135 10.97 19.33 2.86
N ARG A 136 11.72 19.92 1.93
CA ARG A 136 11.18 20.94 1.01
C ARG A 136 10.89 20.26 -0.31
N ALA A 137 9.63 20.24 -0.71
CA ALA A 137 9.20 19.71 -2.00
C ALA A 137 8.91 20.86 -2.94
N THR A 138 9.54 20.86 -4.12
CA THR A 138 9.33 21.87 -5.17
C THR A 138 8.55 21.24 -6.31
N VAL A 139 7.43 21.87 -6.67
CA VAL A 139 6.57 21.48 -7.79
C VAL A 139 6.17 22.76 -8.51
N ASP A 140 6.47 22.85 -9.81
CA ASP A 140 6.13 24.00 -10.66
C ASP A 140 6.57 25.37 -10.08
N GLY A 141 7.72 25.40 -9.40
CA GLY A 141 8.27 26.59 -8.75
C GLY A 141 7.71 26.89 -7.36
N CYS A 142 6.65 26.21 -6.93
CA CYS A 142 6.09 26.33 -5.59
C CYS A 142 6.82 25.41 -4.60
N VAL A 143 7.11 25.94 -3.40
CA VAL A 143 7.81 25.19 -2.34
C VAL A 143 6.85 24.82 -1.22
N TYR A 144 6.78 23.53 -0.92
CA TYR A 144 5.93 22.96 0.12
C TYR A 144 6.78 22.40 1.26
N LYS A 145 6.32 22.63 2.49
CA LYS A 145 6.91 22.03 3.70
C LYS A 145 6.31 20.66 3.90
N CYS A 146 7.15 19.64 3.83
CA CYS A 146 6.78 18.24 3.99
C CYS A 146 7.65 17.61 5.10
N GLN A 147 7.35 16.37 5.43
CA GLN A 147 8.19 15.53 6.28
C GLN A 147 8.39 14.19 5.61
N THR A 148 9.54 13.54 5.80
CA THR A 148 9.64 12.13 5.42
C THR A 148 8.69 11.30 6.28
N PHE A 149 8.23 10.20 5.74
CA PHE A 149 7.53 9.15 6.47
C PHE A 149 8.41 7.90 6.55
N ASP A 150 8.99 7.52 5.40
CA ASP A 150 9.96 6.42 5.30
C ASP A 150 10.90 6.64 4.12
N ILE A 151 12.15 6.21 4.26
CA ILE A 151 13.19 6.30 3.21
C ILE A 151 13.73 4.89 2.96
N GLY A 152 13.97 4.54 1.70
CA GLY A 152 14.70 3.34 1.34
C GLY A 152 15.48 3.52 0.04
N SER A 153 16.20 2.47 -0.37
CA SER A 153 17.11 2.52 -1.52
C SER A 153 16.48 2.88 -2.86
N ARG A 154 15.15 2.72 -2.99
CA ARG A 154 14.39 3.06 -4.21
C ARG A 154 13.69 4.42 -4.15
N GLY A 155 13.75 5.14 -3.05
CA GLY A 155 13.10 6.44 -2.89
C GLY A 155 12.47 6.64 -1.52
N VAL A 156 11.59 7.62 -1.44
CA VAL A 156 11.07 8.19 -0.18
C VAL A 156 9.56 8.25 -0.20
N SER A 157 8.94 8.10 0.96
CA SER A 157 7.56 8.50 1.20
C SER A 157 7.58 9.78 2.02
N ILE A 158 6.79 10.78 1.65
CA ILE A 158 6.64 12.04 2.38
C ILE A 158 5.22 12.23 2.87
N LEU A 159 5.05 13.00 3.95
CA LEU A 159 3.82 13.64 4.37
C LEU A 159 3.82 15.07 3.86
N ALA A 160 2.92 15.36 2.94
CA ALA A 160 2.72 16.65 2.29
C ALA A 160 1.43 17.32 2.82
N PRO A 161 1.32 18.66 2.75
CA PRO A 161 0.13 19.36 3.21
C PRO A 161 -1.09 19.13 2.30
N PRO A 162 -2.33 19.44 2.75
CA PRO A 162 -3.56 19.23 1.98
C PRO A 162 -3.65 20.00 0.66
N ASP A 163 -2.89 21.07 0.50
CA ASP A 163 -2.82 21.89 -0.71
C ASP A 163 -1.71 21.43 -1.67
N PHE A 164 -1.01 20.34 -1.36
CA PHE A 164 0.03 19.79 -2.23
C PHE A 164 -0.58 19.33 -3.58
N PRO A 165 -0.03 19.77 -4.72
CA PRO A 165 -0.61 19.46 -6.04
C PRO A 165 -0.47 17.98 -6.39
N ASP A 166 -1.39 17.49 -7.22
CA ASP A 166 -1.18 16.17 -7.85
C ASP A 166 -0.15 16.31 -8.96
N CYS A 167 1.00 15.66 -8.78
CA CYS A 167 2.14 15.81 -9.68
C CYS A 167 2.88 14.51 -9.85
N GLU A 168 3.39 14.28 -11.06
CA GLU A 168 4.14 13.08 -11.39
C GLU A 168 5.59 13.16 -10.91
N VAL A 169 6.22 14.33 -11.00
CA VAL A 169 7.63 14.56 -10.66
C VAL A 169 7.74 15.62 -9.58
N ILE A 170 8.58 15.35 -8.58
CA ILE A 170 8.78 16.22 -7.42
C ILE A 170 10.28 16.35 -7.18
N ASP A 171 10.76 17.58 -6.99
CA ASP A 171 12.12 17.85 -6.54
C ASP A 171 12.11 18.01 -5.02
N LEU A 172 12.77 17.09 -4.32
CA LEU A 172 12.84 17.08 -2.87
C LEU A 172 14.21 17.57 -2.40
N THR A 173 14.22 18.31 -1.30
CA THR A 173 15.42 18.56 -0.49
C THR A 173 15.12 18.07 0.92
N ILE A 174 15.78 16.99 1.32
CA ILE A 174 15.65 16.41 2.68
C ILE A 174 16.72 17.05 3.57
N GLU A 175 16.32 17.55 4.73
CA GLU A 175 17.23 18.12 5.73
C GLU A 175 17.72 16.99 6.65
N ASP A 176 19.01 16.66 6.55
CA ASP A 176 19.69 15.68 7.40
C ASP A 176 19.89 16.28 8.81
N PRO A 177 19.64 15.54 9.91
CA PRO A 177 19.94 16.00 11.26
C PRO A 177 21.40 16.45 11.47
N ALA A 178 22.34 15.94 10.67
CA ALA A 178 23.74 16.38 10.67
C ALA A 178 23.96 17.75 9.99
N GLY A 179 22.90 18.44 9.55
CA GLY A 179 22.96 19.74 8.89
C GLY A 179 23.17 19.67 7.38
N GLY A 180 23.18 18.46 6.79
CA GLY A 180 23.29 18.25 5.35
C GLY A 180 21.97 18.48 4.61
N LEU A 181 22.06 18.84 3.33
CA LEU A 181 20.92 18.88 2.42
C LEU A 181 21.04 17.75 1.40
N ILE A 182 19.98 16.95 1.28
CA ILE A 182 19.94 15.80 0.38
C ILE A 182 18.94 16.09 -0.74
N PRO A 183 19.39 16.62 -1.89
CA PRO A 183 18.55 16.81 -3.06
C PRO A 183 18.21 15.45 -3.68
N LEU A 184 16.93 15.27 -4.03
CA LEU A 184 16.41 14.04 -4.61
C LEU A 184 15.24 14.34 -5.55
N ARG A 185 15.40 13.99 -6.83
CA ARG A 185 14.30 14.06 -7.80
C ARG A 185 13.55 12.73 -7.83
N VAL A 186 12.24 12.78 -7.64
CA VAL A 186 11.40 11.58 -7.50
C VAL A 186 10.20 11.60 -8.43
N LYS A 187 9.72 10.40 -8.77
CA LYS A 187 8.44 10.16 -9.44
C LYS A 187 7.41 9.71 -8.41
N SER A 188 6.29 10.40 -8.31
CA SER A 188 5.16 9.97 -7.50
C SER A 188 4.65 8.60 -8.00
N VAL A 189 4.54 7.65 -7.08
CA VAL A 189 4.04 6.28 -7.35
C VAL A 189 2.66 6.10 -6.74
N TYR A 190 2.39 6.77 -5.62
CA TYR A 190 1.08 6.81 -5.02
C TYR A 190 0.89 8.04 -4.14
N ARG A 191 -0.38 8.40 -3.93
CA ARG A 191 -0.85 9.44 -3.04
C ARG A 191 -1.99 8.91 -2.18
N GLU A 192 -1.98 9.23 -0.90
CA GLU A 192 -2.94 8.76 0.10
C GLU A 192 -3.32 9.93 1.01
N LEU A 193 -4.61 10.19 1.20
CA LEU A 193 -5.06 11.16 2.20
C LEU A 193 -4.88 10.55 3.60
N VAL A 194 -4.17 11.25 4.47
CA VAL A 194 -4.00 10.91 5.88
C VAL A 194 -4.80 11.91 6.69
N VAL A 195 -5.66 11.43 7.61
CA VAL A 195 -6.62 12.27 8.35
C VAL A 195 -6.30 12.37 9.85
N SER A 196 -5.17 11.82 10.34
CA SER A 196 -4.79 11.91 11.76
C SER A 196 -3.28 11.73 11.98
N PRO A 197 -2.61 12.51 12.85
CA PRO A 197 -3.09 13.67 13.64
C PRO A 197 -3.10 15.01 12.87
N ARG A 198 -2.70 15.02 11.59
CA ARG A 198 -2.82 16.18 10.70
C ARG A 198 -3.37 15.70 9.36
N THR A 199 -4.32 16.45 8.81
CA THR A 199 -4.80 16.22 7.45
C THR A 199 -3.69 16.55 6.47
N GLY A 200 -3.41 15.65 5.52
CA GLY A 200 -2.39 15.83 4.51
C GLY A 200 -2.30 14.64 3.57
N PHE A 201 -1.30 14.62 2.71
CA PHE A 201 -1.08 13.53 1.77
C PHE A 201 0.19 12.76 2.10
N ARG A 202 0.06 11.44 2.29
CA ARG A 202 1.21 10.56 2.18
C ARG A 202 1.48 10.29 0.70
N ILE A 203 2.63 10.72 0.22
CA ILE A 203 3.05 10.52 -1.16
C ILE A 203 4.24 9.57 -1.14
N GLY A 204 4.08 8.39 -1.73
CA GLY A 204 5.20 7.48 -1.95
C GLY A 204 5.80 7.71 -3.33
N ALA A 205 7.09 7.98 -3.37
CA ALA A 205 7.79 8.33 -4.58
C ALA A 205 9.03 7.46 -4.80
N LYS A 206 9.35 7.22 -6.06
CA LYS A 206 10.53 6.48 -6.52
C LYS A 206 11.60 7.48 -6.94
N ALA A 207 12.85 7.29 -6.51
CA ALA A 207 13.97 8.10 -7.00
C ALA A 207 14.11 7.94 -8.52
N ILE A 208 14.15 9.07 -9.23
CA ILE A 208 14.49 9.15 -10.66
C ILE A 208 16.01 9.27 -10.79
N SER A 209 16.61 10.15 -9.98
CA SER A 209 18.05 10.34 -9.86
C SER A 209 18.43 10.45 -8.39
N GLY A 210 19.35 9.60 -7.94
CA GLY A 210 19.96 9.71 -6.61
C GLY A 210 21.22 10.59 -6.69
N THR A 211 21.35 11.56 -5.81
CA THR A 211 22.57 12.33 -5.67
C THR A 211 23.59 11.57 -4.82
N SER A 212 24.87 11.91 -4.91
CA SER A 212 25.91 11.31 -4.06
C SER A 212 25.58 11.45 -2.57
N ALA A 213 24.96 12.57 -2.18
CA ALA A 213 24.45 12.80 -0.83
C ALA A 213 23.37 11.79 -0.43
N PHE A 214 22.42 11.49 -1.32
CA PHE A 214 21.40 10.48 -1.06
C PHE A 214 22.00 9.07 -0.93
N HIS A 215 22.98 8.72 -1.78
CA HIS A 215 23.68 7.45 -1.67
C HIS A 215 24.48 7.34 -0.36
N GLN A 216 25.18 8.40 0.05
CA GLN A 216 25.90 8.44 1.33
C GLN A 216 24.95 8.28 2.52
N PHE A 217 23.82 8.98 2.51
CA PHE A 217 22.77 8.83 3.52
C PHE A 217 22.28 7.38 3.62
N LEU A 218 21.99 6.75 2.47
CA LEU A 218 21.55 5.35 2.44
C LEU A 218 22.63 4.40 3.01
N GLN A 219 23.91 4.65 2.75
CA GLN A 219 25.02 3.84 3.30
C GLN A 219 25.16 4.03 4.82
N GLN A 220 25.15 5.28 5.30
CA GLN A 220 25.26 5.60 6.73
C GLN A 220 24.15 4.94 7.56
N HIS A 221 22.97 4.79 6.98
CA HIS A 221 21.82 4.15 7.62
C HIS A 221 21.62 2.67 7.26
N ASN A 222 22.62 2.00 6.66
CA ASN A 222 22.57 0.58 6.30
C ASN A 222 21.36 0.19 5.41
N LEU A 223 20.91 1.10 4.55
CA LEU A 223 19.82 0.88 3.60
C LEU A 223 20.31 0.31 2.26
N ILE A 224 21.61 0.43 1.98
CA ILE A 224 22.33 -0.21 0.88
C ILE A 224 23.71 -0.68 1.40
N HIS A 225 24.22 -1.76 0.83
CA HIS A 225 25.61 -2.19 1.04
C HIS A 225 26.52 -1.57 -0.03
N ARG A 226 27.80 -1.39 0.29
CA ARG A 226 28.82 -0.97 -0.68
C ARG A 226 29.01 -2.02 -1.78
#